data_AF-A0A535YR64-F1
#
_entry.id   AF-A0A535YR64-F1
#
_cell.length_a   1.000
_cell.length_b   1.000
_cell.length_c   1.000
_cell.angle_alpha   90.00
_cell.angle_beta   90.00
_cell.angle_gamma   90.00
#
_symmetry.space_group_name_H-M   'P 1'
#
loop_
_entity.id
_entity.type
_entity.pdbx_description
1 polymer ?
#
loop_
_entity_poly.entity_id
_entity_poly.type
_entity_poly.pdbx_seq_one_letter_code
_entity_poly.pdbx_strand_id
1 'polypeptide(L)'
;MHVWPSAEPERNLNYRLPVVKGQVAGGAPIYSPRVRAEYDSIIIGGGHNGLATAAYLGRAGVKPLVLERREVLGGAAVSEHPWPGYTVSTLSYVLSLMPPEVMNELELRRHGLTLYPLAADYYVPFPDGSHLLLTKDSQQARDEIAKFSTKDADAWPEFSAYLAKMARLVRPLLLMTPPAVGAKSP
;
A
#
# COMPACT_ATOMS: atom_id res chain seq x y z
N MET A 1 6.11 -3.41 23.71
CA MET A 1 5.48 -2.12 24.06
C MET A 1 6.58 -1.08 24.10
N HIS A 2 6.90 -0.47 22.95
CA HIS A 2 7.85 0.63 22.90
C HIS A 2 7.03 1.91 22.86
N VAL A 3 7.10 2.67 23.95
CA VAL A 3 6.47 3.99 24.07
C VAL A 3 7.44 4.99 23.48
N TRP A 4 7.03 5.69 22.43
CA TRP A 4 7.82 6.77 21.84
C TRP A 4 7.80 7.99 22.78
N PRO A 5 8.93 8.64 23.06
CA PRO A 5 8.92 9.83 23.89
C PRO A 5 8.14 10.94 23.21
N SER A 6 7.27 11.61 23.98
CA SER A 6 6.62 12.86 23.60
C SER A 6 7.66 13.97 23.52
N ALA A 7 8.33 14.09 22.39
CA ALA A 7 9.07 15.28 22.01
C ALA A 7 8.27 15.98 20.91
N GLU A 8 8.08 17.29 21.03
CA GLU A 8 7.66 18.09 19.88
C GLU A 8 8.59 17.77 18.71
N PRO A 9 8.07 17.56 17.49
CA PRO A 9 8.92 17.20 16.36
C PRO A 9 9.80 18.41 16.03
N GLU A 10 11.04 18.42 16.52
CA GLU A 10 12.07 19.28 15.95
C GLU A 10 12.08 19.01 14.43
N ARG A 11 11.86 20.05 13.63
CA ARG A 11 11.90 19.99 12.16
C ARG A 11 13.27 19.53 11.71
N ASN A 12 13.50 18.23 11.63
CA ASN A 12 14.77 17.68 11.18
C ASN A 12 14.77 17.56 9.64
N LEU A 13 14.74 18.70 8.96
CA LEU A 13 14.81 18.83 7.50
C LEU A 13 16.27 18.73 7.00
N ASN A 14 17.00 17.69 7.39
CA ASN A 14 18.34 17.39 6.84
C ASN A 14 18.30 16.92 5.36
N TYR A 15 17.38 17.45 4.55
CA TYR A 15 17.41 17.35 3.11
C TYR A 15 18.36 18.41 2.55
N ARG A 16 19.64 18.04 2.36
CA ARG A 16 20.49 18.76 1.40
C ARG A 16 19.97 18.46 -0.01
N LEU A 17 18.97 19.23 -0.45
CA LEU A 17 18.54 19.19 -1.84
C LEU A 17 19.72 19.62 -2.74
N PRO A 18 20.05 18.88 -3.82
CA PRO A 18 21.07 19.32 -4.75
C PRO A 18 20.64 20.66 -5.35
N VAL A 19 21.50 21.67 -5.23
CA VAL A 19 21.32 22.95 -5.91
C VAL A 19 21.39 22.67 -7.41
N VAL A 20 20.24 22.69 -8.09
CA VAL A 20 20.21 22.68 -9.56
C VAL A 20 20.72 24.05 -10.02
N LYS A 21 22.02 24.13 -10.37
CA LYS A 21 22.58 25.31 -11.01
C LYS A 21 22.06 25.37 -12.45
N GLY A 22 20.94 26.06 -12.66
CA GLY A 22 20.60 26.57 -13.98
C GLY A 22 21.53 27.75 -14.32
N GLN A 23 22.48 27.55 -15.24
CA GLN A 23 23.20 28.66 -15.85
C GLN A 23 22.25 29.38 -16.81
N VAL A 24 21.78 30.57 -16.43
CA VAL A 24 21.22 31.52 -17.39
C VAL A 24 22.40 32.30 -17.96
N ALA A 25 22.58 32.26 -19.28
CA ALA A 25 23.62 33.02 -19.95
C ALA A 25 23.42 34.53 -19.73
N GLY A 26 24.40 35.20 -19.11
CA GLY A 26 24.62 36.63 -19.29
C GLY A 26 23.85 37.64 -18.42
N GLY A 27 23.36 37.28 -17.23
CA GLY A 27 22.75 38.23 -16.30
C GLY A 27 23.17 37.99 -14.86
N ALA A 28 23.36 39.07 -14.07
CA ALA A 28 23.56 38.96 -12.63
C ALA A 28 22.46 38.09 -12.01
N PRO A 29 22.78 37.18 -11.07
CA PRO A 29 21.76 36.30 -10.48
C PRO A 29 20.68 37.16 -9.82
N ILE A 30 19.48 37.14 -10.41
CA ILE A 30 18.28 37.69 -9.79
C ILE A 30 17.94 36.74 -8.65
N TYR A 31 18.48 37.00 -7.47
CA TYR A 31 17.98 36.39 -6.24
C TYR A 31 16.60 37.00 -5.97
N SER A 32 15.57 36.42 -6.57
CA SER A 32 14.21 36.61 -6.03
C SER A 32 14.27 36.21 -4.55
N PRO A 33 13.81 37.07 -3.62
CA PRO A 33 13.73 36.67 -2.22
C PRO A 33 12.92 35.39 -2.17
N ARG A 34 13.53 34.31 -1.67
CA ARG A 34 12.84 33.03 -1.50
C ARG A 34 11.62 33.29 -0.63
N VAL A 35 10.44 33.36 -1.25
CA VAL A 35 9.18 33.22 -0.54
C VAL A 35 9.32 31.93 0.23
N ARG A 36 9.16 31.97 1.57
CA ARG A 36 9.14 30.74 2.36
C ARG A 36 8.06 29.87 1.74
N ALA A 37 8.45 28.72 1.20
CA ALA A 37 7.50 27.78 0.64
C ALA A 37 6.51 27.42 1.75
N GLU A 38 5.21 27.60 1.49
CA GLU A 38 4.14 27.27 2.44
C GLU A 38 4.15 25.77 2.78
N TYR A 39 4.60 24.98 1.81
CA TYR A 39 4.72 23.52 1.86
C TYR A 39 6.17 23.09 1.67
N ASP A 40 6.54 22.00 2.34
CA ASP A 40 7.87 21.39 2.27
C ASP A 40 7.95 20.30 1.18
N SER A 41 6.80 19.79 0.72
CA SER A 41 6.71 18.77 -0.34
C SER A 41 5.40 18.87 -1.12
N ILE A 42 5.41 18.41 -2.37
CA ILE A 42 4.22 18.32 -3.23
C ILE A 42 4.04 16.86 -3.64
N ILE A 43 2.83 16.33 -3.45
CA ILE A 43 2.40 15.00 -3.85
C ILE A 43 1.36 15.16 -4.96
N ILE A 44 1.62 14.55 -6.11
CA ILE A 44 0.68 14.55 -7.24
C ILE A 44 -0.11 13.24 -7.22
N GLY A 45 -1.42 13.35 -7.01
CA GLY A 45 -2.36 12.24 -6.87
C GLY A 45 -2.84 12.04 -5.44
N GLY A 46 -4.15 12.19 -5.23
CA GLY A 46 -4.86 11.94 -3.98
C GLY A 46 -5.33 10.48 -3.83
N GLY A 47 -4.59 9.54 -4.42
CA GLY A 47 -4.82 8.10 -4.24
C GLY A 47 -4.39 7.61 -2.87
N HIS A 48 -4.83 6.40 -2.48
CA HIS A 48 -4.44 5.78 -1.20
C HIS A 48 -2.91 5.80 -0.94
N ASN A 49 -2.08 5.60 -1.97
CA ASN A 49 -0.63 5.70 -1.85
C ASN A 49 -0.17 7.13 -1.53
N GLY A 50 -0.64 8.12 -2.30
CA GLY A 50 -0.30 9.53 -2.07
C GLY A 50 -0.76 10.04 -0.71
N LEU A 51 -1.96 9.62 -0.28
CA LEU A 51 -2.49 9.96 1.04
C LEU A 51 -1.70 9.29 2.17
N ALA A 52 -1.29 8.02 2.02
CA ALA A 52 -0.43 7.36 2.97
C ALA A 52 0.93 8.08 3.08
N THR A 53 1.55 8.43 1.94
CA THR A 53 2.79 9.22 1.92
C THR A 53 2.62 10.56 2.63
N ALA A 54 1.53 11.30 2.33
CA ALA A 54 1.24 12.58 2.98
C ALA A 54 1.08 12.43 4.49
N ALA A 55 0.38 11.39 4.95
CA ALA A 55 0.19 11.12 6.37
C ALA A 55 1.53 10.87 7.09
N TYR A 56 2.41 10.07 6.50
CA TYR A 56 3.74 9.81 7.08
C TYR A 56 4.64 11.05 7.06
N LEU A 57 4.64 11.84 5.98
CA LEU A 57 5.37 13.11 5.93
C LEU A 57 4.86 14.09 6.99
N GLY A 58 3.54 14.22 7.14
CA GLY A 58 2.91 15.05 8.17
C GLY A 58 3.32 14.62 9.58
N ARG A 59 3.33 13.30 9.86
CA ARG A 59 3.80 12.75 11.14
C ARG A 59 5.28 13.02 11.40
N ALA A 60 6.10 13.12 10.36
CA ALA A 60 7.52 13.50 10.44
C ALA A 60 7.74 15.03 10.53
N GLY A 61 6.68 15.83 10.63
CA GLY A 61 6.76 17.30 10.75
C GLY A 61 6.99 18.03 9.42
N VAL A 62 6.91 17.33 8.28
CA VAL A 62 6.94 17.91 6.93
C VAL A 62 5.54 18.42 6.59
N LYS A 63 5.43 19.55 5.88
CA LYS A 63 4.15 20.07 5.37
C LYS A 63 3.90 19.64 3.92
N PRO A 64 3.17 18.54 3.65
CA PRO A 64 2.84 18.14 2.29
C PRO A 64 1.64 18.92 1.71
N LEU A 65 1.72 19.25 0.42
CA LEU A 65 0.58 19.62 -0.40
C LEU A 65 0.21 18.43 -1.30
N VAL A 66 -1.02 17.94 -1.19
CA VAL A 66 -1.55 16.88 -2.07
C VAL A 66 -2.41 17.52 -3.15
N LEU A 67 -2.10 17.24 -4.41
CA LEU A 67 -2.86 17.73 -5.57
C LEU A 67 -3.56 16.55 -6.25
N GLU A 68 -4.89 16.54 -6.22
CA GLU A 68 -5.72 15.56 -6.92
C GLU A 68 -6.52 16.26 -8.02
N ARG A 69 -6.62 15.62 -9.20
CA ARG A 69 -7.37 16.16 -10.33
C ARG A 69 -8.88 16.02 -10.13
N ARG A 70 -9.31 14.91 -9.53
CA ARG A 70 -10.71 14.60 -9.26
C ARG A 70 -11.22 15.36 -8.03
N GLU A 71 -12.53 15.51 -7.94
CA GLU A 71 -13.21 16.04 -6.76
C GLU A 71 -13.32 15.03 -5.59
N VAL A 72 -12.71 13.85 -5.74
CA VAL A 72 -12.76 12.75 -4.78
C VAL A 72 -11.35 12.18 -4.55
N LEU A 73 -11.10 11.79 -3.30
CA LEU A 73 -9.85 11.17 -2.84
C LEU A 73 -9.98 9.64 -2.77
N GLY A 74 -8.84 8.94 -2.82
CA GLY A 74 -8.74 7.49 -2.65
C GLY A 74 -8.14 6.76 -3.86
N GLY A 75 -8.23 7.36 -5.04
CA GLY A 75 -7.68 6.79 -6.28
C GLY A 75 -8.32 5.43 -6.59
N ALA A 76 -7.51 4.38 -6.72
CA ALA A 76 -8.00 3.01 -6.96
C ALA A 76 -8.86 2.43 -5.81
N ALA A 77 -8.85 3.07 -4.62
CA ALA A 77 -9.63 2.64 -3.45
C ALA A 77 -10.97 3.40 -3.31
N VAL A 78 -11.38 4.15 -4.32
CA VAL A 78 -12.69 4.84 -4.32
C VAL A 78 -13.82 3.84 -4.51
N SER A 79 -14.88 4.02 -3.72
CA SER A 79 -16.20 3.43 -3.98
C SER A 79 -16.98 4.35 -4.92
N GLU A 80 -17.37 3.82 -6.07
CA GLU A 80 -18.15 4.52 -7.08
C GLU A 80 -19.62 4.10 -7.03
N HIS A 81 -20.50 4.99 -7.50
CA HIS A 81 -21.95 4.75 -7.53
C HIS A 81 -22.51 4.92 -8.95
N PRO A 82 -22.06 4.11 -9.92
CA PRO A 82 -22.48 4.24 -11.32
C PRO A 82 -23.98 3.95 -11.55
N TRP A 83 -24.65 3.26 -10.61
CA TRP A 83 -26.07 2.93 -10.68
C TRP A 83 -26.80 3.24 -9.36
N PRO A 84 -28.06 3.69 -9.40
CA PRO A 84 -28.84 3.98 -8.19
C PRO A 84 -28.93 2.79 -7.24
N GLY A 85 -28.56 2.99 -5.98
CA GLY A 85 -28.59 1.95 -4.94
C GLY A 85 -27.40 1.00 -4.95
N TYR A 86 -26.43 1.16 -5.86
CA TYR A 86 -25.25 0.30 -5.95
C TYR A 86 -23.97 1.06 -5.58
N THR A 87 -23.06 0.34 -4.94
CA THR A 87 -21.71 0.79 -4.61
C THR A 87 -20.73 -0.20 -5.17
N VAL A 88 -19.77 0.27 -5.96
CA VAL A 88 -18.81 -0.57 -6.69
C VAL A 88 -17.40 -0.11 -6.38
N SER A 89 -16.49 -1.04 -6.08
CA SER A 89 -15.06 -0.75 -6.08
C SER A 89 -14.50 -1.03 -7.47
N THR A 90 -13.91 -0.02 -8.09
CA THR A 90 -13.47 -0.08 -9.50
C THR A 90 -12.17 -0.86 -9.68
N LEU A 91 -11.22 -0.74 -8.74
CA LEU A 91 -9.85 -1.23 -8.92
C LEU A 91 -9.26 -1.93 -7.69
N SER A 92 -9.75 -1.64 -6.48
CA SER A 92 -9.17 -2.18 -5.24
C SER A 92 -10.26 -2.62 -4.27
N TYR A 93 -10.65 -3.89 -4.37
CA TYR A 93 -11.71 -4.51 -3.56
C TYR A 93 -11.16 -5.54 -2.55
N VAL A 94 -9.84 -5.78 -2.55
CA VAL A 94 -9.15 -6.63 -1.57
C VAL A 94 -7.97 -5.89 -0.95
N LEU A 95 -7.81 -6.02 0.37
CA LEU A 95 -6.71 -5.45 1.17
C LEU A 95 -5.63 -6.51 1.47
N SER A 96 -5.27 -7.34 0.49
CA SER A 96 -4.49 -8.58 0.71
C SER A 96 -3.07 -8.37 1.23
N LEU A 97 -2.40 -7.28 0.83
CA LEU A 97 -1.01 -6.98 1.20
C LEU A 97 -0.87 -5.78 2.12
N MET A 98 -1.96 -5.28 2.69
CA MET A 98 -1.90 -4.13 3.61
C MET A 98 -1.13 -4.52 4.89
N PRO A 99 0.01 -3.89 5.19
CA PRO A 99 0.75 -4.20 6.40
C PRO A 99 -0.04 -3.77 7.65
N PRO A 100 -0.17 -4.62 8.67
CA PRO A 100 -0.84 -4.25 9.92
C PRO A 100 -0.18 -3.08 10.62
N GLU A 101 1.13 -2.91 10.45
CA GLU A 101 1.92 -1.79 10.96
C GLU A 101 1.36 -0.46 10.44
N VAL A 102 1.13 -0.33 9.14
CA VAL A 102 0.57 0.89 8.53
C VAL A 102 -0.84 1.18 9.05
N MET A 103 -1.69 0.15 9.16
CA MET A 103 -3.05 0.33 9.69
C MET A 103 -3.06 0.80 11.14
N ASN A 104 -2.13 0.31 11.95
CA ASN A 104 -2.02 0.67 13.36
C ASN A 104 -1.38 2.07 13.52
N GLU A 105 -0.31 2.33 12.80
CA GLU A 105 0.45 3.57 12.85
C GLU A 105 -0.35 4.80 12.37
N LEU A 106 -1.19 4.61 11.35
CA LEU A 106 -2.12 5.63 10.86
C LEU A 106 -3.49 5.54 11.55
N GLU A 107 -3.65 4.65 12.53
CA GLU A 107 -4.84 4.49 13.35
C GLU A 107 -6.12 4.33 12.51
N LEU A 108 -6.03 3.62 11.37
CA LEU A 108 -7.09 3.61 10.35
C LEU A 108 -8.41 3.07 10.88
N ARG A 109 -8.38 2.14 11.84
CA ARG A 109 -9.59 1.62 12.52
C ARG A 109 -10.33 2.72 13.29
N ARG A 110 -9.60 3.62 13.96
CA ARG A 110 -10.18 4.80 14.62
C ARG A 110 -10.81 5.74 13.60
N HIS A 111 -10.27 5.77 12.39
CA HIS A 111 -10.78 6.55 11.25
C HIS A 111 -11.82 5.79 10.40
N GLY A 112 -12.39 4.69 10.91
CA GLY A 112 -13.52 3.99 10.28
C GLY A 112 -13.19 2.79 9.40
N LEU A 113 -11.91 2.38 9.31
CA LEU A 113 -11.54 1.17 8.57
C LEU A 113 -12.15 -0.08 9.23
N THR A 114 -13.02 -0.76 8.48
CA THR A 114 -13.56 -2.08 8.83
C THR A 114 -13.06 -3.11 7.83
N LEU A 115 -12.55 -4.24 8.34
CA LEU A 115 -12.08 -5.35 7.52
C LEU A 115 -13.06 -6.51 7.61
N TYR A 116 -13.53 -6.97 6.46
CA TYR A 116 -14.35 -8.17 6.33
C TYR A 116 -13.47 -9.33 5.88
N PRO A 117 -13.35 -10.41 6.68
CA PRO A 117 -12.61 -11.58 6.26
C PRO A 117 -13.26 -12.20 5.02
N LEU A 118 -12.44 -12.50 4.01
CA LEU A 118 -12.84 -13.34 2.88
C LEU A 118 -13.10 -14.76 3.41
N ALA A 119 -14.31 -15.28 3.17
CA ALA A 119 -14.71 -16.63 3.58
C ALA A 119 -14.09 -17.71 2.69
N ALA A 120 -13.87 -17.40 1.41
CA ALA A 120 -13.19 -18.24 0.44
C ALA A 120 -12.03 -17.47 -0.19
N ASP A 121 -10.91 -18.15 -0.39
CA ASP A 121 -9.75 -17.58 -1.06
C ASP A 121 -9.96 -17.56 -2.58
N TYR A 122 -10.62 -18.58 -3.13
CA TYR A 122 -10.94 -18.66 -4.56
C TYR A 122 -12.19 -19.49 -4.82
N TYR A 123 -12.97 -19.09 -5.83
CA TYR A 123 -14.06 -19.89 -6.38
C TYR A 123 -13.93 -19.90 -7.91
N VAL A 124 -13.88 -21.10 -8.50
CA VAL A 124 -13.76 -21.30 -9.95
C VAL A 124 -14.93 -22.16 -10.42
N PRO A 125 -15.96 -21.57 -11.05
CA PRO A 125 -17.07 -22.33 -11.63
C PRO A 125 -16.69 -22.92 -12.99
N PHE A 126 -17.17 -24.13 -13.28
CA PHE A 126 -17.04 -24.77 -14.59
C PHE A 126 -18.39 -24.82 -15.32
N PRO A 127 -18.39 -24.88 -16.68
CA PRO A 127 -19.63 -24.90 -17.47
C PRO A 127 -20.55 -26.09 -17.20
N ASP A 128 -20.01 -27.20 -16.70
CA ASP A 128 -20.77 -28.41 -16.36
C ASP A 128 -21.47 -28.34 -14.98
N GLY A 129 -21.33 -27.21 -14.28
CA GLY A 129 -21.90 -26.98 -12.95
C GLY A 129 -21.00 -27.45 -11.80
N SER A 130 -19.87 -28.09 -12.09
CA SER A 130 -18.84 -28.36 -11.09
C SER A 130 -18.09 -27.07 -10.71
N HIS A 131 -17.35 -27.10 -9.60
CA HIS A 131 -16.57 -25.95 -9.14
C HIS A 131 -15.39 -26.38 -8.28
N LEU A 132 -14.39 -25.50 -8.20
CA LEU A 132 -13.34 -25.54 -7.20
C LEU A 132 -13.55 -24.39 -6.20
N LEU A 133 -13.75 -24.73 -4.93
CA LEU A 133 -13.87 -23.76 -3.84
C LEU A 133 -12.67 -23.89 -2.89
N LEU A 134 -11.74 -22.95 -2.90
CA LEU A 134 -10.61 -22.96 -1.99
C LEU A 134 -10.87 -22.03 -0.80
N THR A 135 -10.66 -22.54 0.40
CA THR A 135 -10.70 -21.78 1.65
C THR A 135 -9.38 -21.93 2.41
N LYS A 136 -9.29 -21.26 3.56
CA LYS A 136 -8.15 -21.38 4.47
C LYS A 136 -8.12 -22.70 5.23
N ASP A 137 -9.20 -23.49 5.18
CA ASP A 137 -9.25 -24.82 5.77
C ASP A 137 -8.52 -25.80 4.85
N SER A 138 -7.41 -26.34 5.35
CA SER A 138 -6.53 -27.22 4.57
C SER A 138 -7.19 -28.55 4.21
N GLN A 139 -8.08 -29.07 5.06
CA GLN A 139 -8.76 -30.33 4.80
C GLN A 139 -9.83 -30.13 3.72
N GLN A 140 -10.63 -29.07 3.85
CA GLN A 140 -11.61 -28.68 2.85
C GLN A 140 -10.94 -28.41 1.49
N ALA A 141 -9.82 -27.68 1.48
CA ALA A 141 -9.08 -27.42 0.24
C ALA A 141 -8.60 -28.72 -0.42
N ARG A 142 -8.06 -29.67 0.37
CA ARG A 142 -7.66 -30.99 -0.11
C ARG A 142 -8.85 -31.75 -0.70
N ASP A 143 -9.97 -31.79 0.00
CA ASP A 143 -11.17 -32.53 -0.42
C ASP A 143 -11.78 -31.94 -1.70
N GLU A 144 -11.74 -30.62 -1.86
CA GLU A 144 -12.14 -29.93 -3.09
C GLU A 144 -11.22 -30.22 -4.27
N ILE A 145 -9.89 -30.20 -4.05
CA ILE A 145 -8.92 -30.54 -5.09
C ILE A 145 -9.07 -32.02 -5.51
N ALA A 146 -9.36 -32.91 -4.56
CA ALA A 146 -9.51 -34.35 -4.81
C ALA A 146 -10.66 -34.68 -5.78
N LYS A 147 -11.66 -33.80 -5.92
CA LYS A 147 -12.72 -33.92 -6.94
C LYS A 147 -12.19 -33.88 -8.37
N PHE A 148 -11.02 -33.25 -8.58
CA PHE A 148 -10.38 -33.08 -9.88
C PHE A 148 -9.12 -33.93 -10.02
N SER A 149 -8.32 -34.05 -8.95
CA SER A 149 -7.04 -34.77 -8.96
C SER A 149 -6.66 -35.22 -7.55
N THR A 150 -6.68 -36.53 -7.31
CA THR A 150 -6.21 -37.12 -6.04
C THR A 150 -4.71 -36.89 -5.84
N LYS A 151 -3.93 -36.96 -6.93
CA LYS A 151 -2.49 -36.70 -6.91
C LYS A 151 -2.18 -35.28 -6.41
N ASP A 152 -2.90 -34.28 -6.91
CA ASP A 152 -2.65 -32.90 -6.51
C ASP A 152 -3.19 -32.62 -5.10
N ALA A 153 -4.28 -33.27 -4.71
CA ALA A 153 -4.80 -33.22 -3.35
C ALA A 153 -3.78 -33.76 -2.34
N ASP A 154 -3.08 -34.85 -2.68
CA ASP A 154 -2.05 -35.43 -1.83
C ASP A 154 -0.78 -34.56 -1.77
N ALA A 155 -0.43 -33.86 -2.85
CA ALA A 155 0.71 -32.94 -2.90
C ALA A 155 0.44 -31.56 -2.25
N TRP A 156 -0.84 -31.17 -2.14
CA TRP A 156 -1.25 -29.84 -1.71
C TRP A 156 -0.69 -29.41 -0.35
N PRO A 157 -0.67 -30.25 0.71
CA PRO A 157 -0.13 -29.85 2.00
C PRO A 157 1.36 -29.49 1.93
N GLU A 158 2.16 -30.27 1.20
CA GLU A 158 3.60 -30.03 1.05
C GLU A 158 3.84 -28.74 0.24
N PHE A 159 3.13 -28.58 -0.87
CA PHE A 159 3.19 -27.36 -1.68
C PHE A 159 2.81 -26.10 -0.89
N SER A 160 1.71 -26.18 -0.12
CA SER A 160 1.24 -25.08 0.72
C SER A 160 2.26 -24.71 1.81
N ALA A 161 2.88 -25.71 2.45
CA ALA A 161 3.92 -25.50 3.44
C ALA A 161 5.17 -24.84 2.83
N TYR A 162 5.54 -25.23 1.61
CA TYR A 162 6.64 -24.61 0.87
C TYR A 162 6.36 -23.13 0.57
N LEU A 163 5.17 -22.80 0.07
CA LEU A 163 4.77 -21.41 -0.15
C LEU A 163 4.75 -20.60 1.15
N ALA A 164 4.27 -21.18 2.26
CA ALA A 164 4.29 -20.53 3.56
C ALA A 164 5.71 -20.22 4.04
N LYS A 165 6.68 -21.13 3.78
CA LYS A 165 8.10 -20.88 4.06
C LYS A 165 8.64 -19.71 3.25
N MET A 166 8.35 -19.66 1.96
CA MET A 166 8.75 -18.54 1.10
C MET A 166 8.13 -17.22 1.56
N ALA A 167 6.84 -17.23 1.92
CA ALA A 167 6.15 -16.05 2.43
C ALA A 167 6.80 -15.50 3.71
N ARG A 168 7.29 -16.37 4.62
CA ARG A 168 8.02 -15.94 5.83
C ARG A 168 9.34 -15.24 5.51
N LEU A 169 10.00 -15.59 4.41
CA LEU A 169 11.23 -14.95 3.96
C LEU A 169 10.97 -13.61 3.26
N VAL A 170 9.90 -13.53 2.46
CA VAL A 170 9.56 -12.33 1.68
C VAL A 170 8.87 -11.27 2.53
N ARG A 171 8.04 -11.66 3.51
CA ARG A 171 7.23 -10.73 4.31
C ARG A 171 8.04 -9.59 4.96
N PRO A 172 9.22 -9.82 5.58
CA PRO A 172 10.03 -8.73 6.13
C PRO A 172 10.51 -7.72 5.09
N LEU A 173 10.69 -8.14 3.83
CA LEU A 173 11.15 -7.26 2.76
C LEU A 173 10.10 -6.21 2.36
N LEU A 174 8.82 -6.45 2.64
CA LEU A 174 7.73 -5.53 2.28
C LEU A 174 7.80 -4.20 3.03
N LEU A 175 8.43 -4.17 4.20
CA LEU A 175 8.62 -2.97 5.03
C LEU A 175 10.06 -2.46 5.02
N MET A 176 10.96 -3.13 4.30
CA MET A 176 12.34 -2.72 4.20
C MET A 176 12.44 -1.56 3.20
N THR A 177 13.20 -0.53 3.56
CA THR A 177 13.53 0.55 2.61
C THR A 177 14.22 -0.07 1.39
N PRO A 178 13.71 0.17 0.16
CA PRO A 178 14.34 -0.38 -1.03
C PRO A 178 15.75 0.21 -1.21
N PRO A 179 16.66 -0.53 -1.87
CA PRO A 179 17.98 -0.01 -2.19
C PRO A 179 17.87 1.27 -3.01
N ALA A 180 18.84 2.17 -2.83
CA ALA A 180 18.87 3.42 -3.58
C ALA A 180 18.92 3.15 -5.08
N VAL A 181 18.13 3.88 -5.86
CA VAL A 181 18.10 3.75 -7.32
C VAL A 181 19.51 4.03 -7.86
N GLY A 182 20.12 3.02 -8.51
CA GLY A 182 21.48 3.11 -9.05
C GLY A 182 22.61 2.72 -8.10
N ALA A 183 22.30 2.20 -6.91
CA ALA A 183 23.33 1.64 -6.02
C ALA A 183 24.02 0.43 -6.67
N LYS A 184 25.36 0.45 -6.70
CA LYS A 184 26.20 -0.65 -7.23
C LYS A 184 26.67 -1.62 -6.15
N SER A 185 26.36 -1.33 -4.89
CA SER A 185 26.69 -2.12 -3.72
C SER A 185 25.53 -2.05 -2.72
N PRO A 186 25.35 -3.08 -1.86
CA PRO A 186 24.32 -3.09 -0.82
C PRO A 186 24.39 -1.89 0.13
#